data_AF-B3G9X1-F1
#
_entry.id   AF-B3G9X1-F1
#
_cell.length_a   1.000
_cell.length_b   1.000
_cell.length_c   1.000
_cell.angle_alpha   90.00
_cell.angle_beta   90.00
_cell.angle_gamma   90.00
#
_symmetry.space_group_name_H-M   'P 1'
#
loop_
_entity.id
_entity.type
_entity.pdbx_description
1 polymer ?
#
loop_
_entity_poly.entity_id
_entity_poly.type
_entity_poly.pdbx_seq_one_letter_code
_entity_poly.pdbx_strand_id
1 'polypeptide(L)'
;LNLHFVSNVDGTHIVETLKKVDPETTLFLIASKTFTTQETMTNAHSARDWFLATAGDQAHVAKHFAALSTNAPAVSEFGIDTDNMFEFWDWVGGRYSLWSAIGLSIALAVGYDNFIELLDGAHEMDNHFVSTDLESN
;
A
#
# COMPACT_ATOMS: atom_id res chain seq x y z
N LEU A 1 -7.89 8.24 -12.00
CA LEU A 1 -7.72 7.51 -10.71
C LEU A 1 -7.91 8.51 -9.58
N ASN A 2 -8.75 8.22 -8.59
CA ASN A 2 -8.89 9.03 -7.38
C ASN A 2 -8.23 8.28 -6.22
N LEU A 3 -7.35 8.94 -5.47
CA LEU A 3 -6.67 8.34 -4.33
C LEU A 3 -7.31 8.75 -3.01
N HIS A 4 -7.44 7.77 -2.11
CA HIS A 4 -7.87 7.97 -0.74
C HIS A 4 -6.89 7.26 0.21
N PHE A 5 -6.46 7.94 1.28
CA PHE A 5 -5.53 7.39 2.26
C PHE A 5 -6.23 7.25 3.61
N VAL A 6 -6.49 6.02 4.03
CA VAL A 6 -7.11 5.71 5.32
C VAL A 6 -6.03 5.19 6.26
N SER A 7 -5.80 5.91 7.37
CA SER A 7 -4.72 5.61 8.31
C SER A 7 -5.12 5.70 9.78
N ASN A 8 -6.26 6.34 10.08
CA ASN A 8 -6.69 6.55 11.46
C ASN A 8 -7.36 5.28 11.99
N VAL A 9 -7.18 4.99 13.28
CA VAL A 9 -7.86 3.89 13.97
C VAL A 9 -9.35 4.19 14.19
N ASP A 10 -9.71 5.47 14.25
CA ASP A 10 -11.11 5.89 14.31
C ASP A 10 -11.83 5.45 13.02
N GLY A 11 -12.84 4.58 13.19
CA GLY A 11 -13.64 4.03 12.11
C GLY A 11 -14.37 5.09 11.27
N THR A 12 -14.50 6.32 11.77
CA THR A 12 -15.03 7.45 10.99
C THR A 12 -14.25 7.64 9.69
N HIS A 13 -12.92 7.48 9.69
CA HIS A 13 -12.11 7.73 8.51
C HIS A 13 -12.43 6.76 7.36
N ILE A 14 -12.50 5.46 7.66
CA ILE A 14 -12.86 4.45 6.65
C ILE A 14 -14.31 4.62 6.20
N VAL A 15 -15.25 4.83 7.13
CA VAL A 15 -16.68 4.98 6.81
C VAL A 15 -16.94 6.17 5.88
N GLU A 16 -16.36 7.34 6.18
CA GLU A 16 -16.54 8.54 5.34
C GLU A 16 -15.82 8.43 3.99
N THR A 17 -14.77 7.62 3.89
CA THR A 17 -14.10 7.33 2.63
C THR A 17 -14.94 6.40 1.76
N LEU A 18 -15.48 5.32 2.34
CA LEU A 18 -16.28 4.33 1.62
C LEU A 18 -17.58 4.90 1.04
N LYS A 19 -18.12 5.97 1.63
CA LYS A 19 -19.27 6.72 1.07
C LYS A 19 -18.98 7.41 -0.27
N LYS A 20 -17.70 7.58 -0.63
CA LYS A 20 -17.26 8.36 -1.80
C LYS A 20 -16.82 7.48 -2.97
N VAL A 21 -16.79 6.16 -2.79
CA VAL A 21 -16.24 5.21 -3.76
C VAL A 21 -17.24 4.11 -4.09
N ASP A 22 -17.05 3.46 -5.22
CA ASP A 22 -17.92 2.40 -5.73
C ASP A 22 -17.18 1.05 -5.67
N PRO A 23 -17.76 0.00 -5.05
CA PRO A 23 -17.10 -1.29 -4.92
C PRO A 23 -16.70 -1.93 -6.26
N GLU A 24 -17.42 -1.65 -7.35
CA GLU A 24 -17.10 -2.20 -8.69
C GLU A 24 -15.85 -1.57 -9.31
N THR A 25 -15.45 -0.38 -8.86
CA THR A 25 -14.35 0.40 -9.47
C THR A 25 -13.23 0.74 -8.50
N THR A 26 -13.27 0.20 -7.28
CA THR A 26 -12.28 0.49 -6.22
C THR A 26 -11.26 -0.63 -6.09
N LEU A 27 -9.98 -0.26 -6.06
CA LEU A 27 -8.86 -1.12 -5.67
C LEU A 27 -8.37 -0.71 -4.27
N PHE A 28 -8.28 -1.66 -3.36
CA PHE A 28 -7.75 -1.48 -2.00
C PHE A 28 -6.30 -1.97 -1.93
N LEU A 29 -5.41 -1.09 -1.47
CA LEU A 29 -4.01 -1.42 -1.19
C LEU A 29 -3.80 -1.50 0.32
N ILE A 30 -3.57 -2.70 0.86
CA ILE A 30 -3.36 -2.91 2.29
C ILE A 30 -1.87 -2.80 2.61
N ALA A 31 -1.45 -1.66 3.16
CA ALA A 31 -0.06 -1.37 3.47
C ALA A 31 0.28 -1.70 4.94
N SER A 32 0.87 -2.86 5.19
CA SER A 32 1.38 -3.23 6.52
C SER A 32 2.51 -4.25 6.40
N LYS A 33 3.69 -3.88 6.91
CA LYS A 33 4.88 -4.74 6.91
C LYS A 33 4.60 -6.10 7.55
N THR A 34 4.07 -6.09 8.76
CA THR A 34 3.79 -7.31 9.52
C THR A 34 2.44 -7.91 9.17
N PHE A 35 1.56 -7.15 8.52
CA PHE A 35 0.16 -7.51 8.26
C PHE A 35 -0.65 -7.81 9.52
N THR A 36 -0.22 -7.23 10.65
CA THR A 36 -0.83 -7.43 11.98
C THR A 36 -1.09 -6.12 12.71
N THR A 37 -0.72 -4.97 12.12
CA THR A 37 -0.95 -3.65 12.71
C THR A 37 -2.45 -3.47 12.95
N GLN A 38 -2.85 -3.29 14.21
CA GLN A 38 -4.25 -3.35 14.62
C GLN A 38 -5.10 -2.33 13.86
N GLU A 39 -4.62 -1.09 13.76
CA GLU A 39 -5.30 0.01 13.08
C GLU A 39 -5.50 -0.30 11.59
N THR A 40 -4.44 -0.76 10.91
CA THR A 40 -4.50 -1.11 9.49
C THR A 40 -5.42 -2.30 9.23
N MET A 41 -5.31 -3.36 10.03
CA MET A 41 -6.10 -4.57 9.83
C MET A 41 -7.58 -4.36 10.17
N THR A 42 -7.89 -3.53 11.17
CA THR A 42 -9.27 -3.13 11.48
C THR A 42 -9.91 -2.41 10.30
N ASN A 43 -9.18 -1.47 9.69
CA ASN A 43 -9.63 -0.77 8.49
C ASN A 43 -9.74 -1.71 7.27
N ALA A 44 -8.77 -2.62 7.10
CA ALA A 44 -8.77 -3.59 6.00
C ALA A 44 -9.97 -4.53 6.07
N HIS A 45 -10.29 -5.07 7.25
CA HIS A 45 -11.48 -5.90 7.44
C HIS A 45 -12.76 -5.10 7.20
N SER A 46 -12.84 -3.85 7.68
CA SER A 46 -14.00 -2.98 7.43
C SER A 46 -14.23 -2.74 5.93
N ALA A 47 -13.15 -2.50 5.17
CA ALA A 47 -13.23 -2.34 3.72
C ALA A 47 -13.63 -3.65 3.01
N ARG A 48 -13.08 -4.78 3.44
CA ARG A 48 -13.41 -6.10 2.89
C ARG A 48 -14.88 -6.45 3.12
N ASP A 49 -15.38 -6.25 4.33
CA ASP A 49 -16.77 -6.55 4.68
C ASP A 49 -17.74 -5.63 3.93
N TRP A 50 -17.41 -4.34 3.79
CA TRP A 50 -18.16 -3.40 2.96
C TRP A 50 -18.18 -3.82 1.48
N PHE A 51 -17.04 -4.22 0.92
CA PHE A 51 -16.95 -4.67 -0.47
C PHE A 51 -17.78 -5.93 -0.72
N LEU A 52 -17.65 -6.92 0.17
CA LEU A 52 -18.36 -8.20 0.06
C LEU A 52 -19.86 -8.08 0.24
N ALA A 53 -20.35 -7.07 0.97
CA ALA A 53 -21.77 -6.78 1.06
C ALA A 53 -22.40 -6.48 -0.32
N THR A 54 -21.60 -6.00 -1.29
CA THR A 54 -22.03 -5.81 -2.68
C THR A 54 -21.56 -6.94 -3.60
N ALA A 55 -20.30 -7.36 -3.50
CA ALA A 55 -19.72 -8.36 -4.40
C ALA A 55 -20.28 -9.78 -4.19
N GLY A 56 -20.71 -10.13 -2.98
CA GLY A 56 -21.40 -11.39 -2.66
C GLY A 56 -20.53 -12.67 -2.67
N ASP A 57 -19.34 -12.64 -3.27
CA ASP A 57 -18.42 -13.78 -3.36
C ASP A 57 -16.99 -13.39 -2.91
N GLN A 58 -16.40 -14.22 -2.04
CA GLN A 58 -15.02 -14.09 -1.56
C GLN A 58 -13.99 -14.13 -2.70
N ALA A 59 -14.29 -14.84 -3.80
CA ALA A 59 -13.41 -14.91 -4.96
C ALA A 59 -13.14 -13.53 -5.58
N HIS A 60 -14.00 -12.53 -5.34
CA HIS A 60 -13.79 -11.17 -5.82
C HIS A 60 -12.77 -10.38 -5.02
N VAL A 61 -12.44 -10.77 -3.78
CA VAL A 61 -11.40 -10.10 -2.97
C VAL A 61 -10.07 -10.10 -3.72
N ALA A 62 -9.70 -11.22 -4.34
CA ALA A 62 -8.48 -11.34 -5.14
C ALA A 62 -8.39 -10.37 -6.32
N LYS A 63 -9.50 -9.74 -6.76
CA LYS A 63 -9.49 -8.78 -7.88
C LYS A 63 -9.47 -7.32 -7.42
N HIS A 64 -9.85 -7.05 -6.17
CA HIS A 64 -10.03 -5.70 -5.64
C HIS A 64 -9.12 -5.38 -4.45
N PHE A 65 -8.32 -6.34 -3.98
CA PHE A 65 -7.41 -6.16 -2.86
C PHE A 65 -6.01 -6.63 -3.25
N ALA A 66 -5.02 -5.77 -2.99
CA ALA A 66 -3.60 -6.10 -3.06
C ALA A 66 -2.93 -5.76 -1.72
N ALA A 67 -1.86 -6.48 -1.39
CA ALA A 67 -1.14 -6.31 -0.14
C ALA A 67 0.27 -5.78 -0.38
N LEU A 68 0.74 -4.90 0.51
CA LEU A 68 2.12 -4.42 0.54
C LEU A 68 2.69 -4.89 1.87
N SER A 69 3.36 -6.03 1.86
CA SER A 69 3.69 -6.77 3.08
C SER A 69 4.86 -7.73 2.91
N THR A 70 5.40 -8.21 4.02
CA THR A 70 6.40 -9.28 4.04
C THR A 70 5.83 -10.59 4.62
N ASN A 71 4.51 -10.64 4.89
CA ASN A 71 3.85 -11.73 5.60
C ASN A 71 2.84 -12.46 4.71
N ALA A 72 3.34 -13.26 3.76
CA ALA A 72 2.51 -14.03 2.83
C ALA A 72 1.44 -14.91 3.51
N PRO A 73 1.72 -15.60 4.65
CA PRO A 73 0.69 -16.37 5.36
C PRO A 73 -0.50 -15.51 5.80
N ALA A 74 -0.26 -14.35 6.42
CA ALA A 74 -1.34 -13.47 6.89
C ALA A 74 -2.11 -12.81 5.73
N VAL A 75 -1.42 -12.49 4.63
CA VAL A 75 -2.05 -11.97 3.40
C VAL A 75 -2.99 -13.01 2.79
N SER A 76 -2.54 -14.27 2.69
CA SER A 76 -3.35 -15.38 2.20
C SER A 76 -4.54 -15.66 3.12
N GLU A 77 -4.35 -15.66 4.44
CA GLU A 77 -5.42 -15.83 5.43
C GLU A 77 -6.49 -14.73 5.34
N PHE A 78 -6.09 -13.50 5.01
CA PHE A 78 -7.03 -12.40 4.78
C PHE A 78 -7.91 -12.60 3.52
N GLY A 79 -7.46 -13.45 2.58
CA GLY A 79 -8.15 -13.76 1.32
C GLY A 79 -7.58 -13.04 0.10
N ILE A 80 -6.41 -12.41 0.21
CA ILE A 80 -5.70 -11.82 -0.94
C ILE A 80 -4.85 -12.91 -1.59
N ASP A 81 -4.90 -12.99 -2.92
CA ASP A 81 -3.99 -13.82 -3.70
C ASP A 81 -2.55 -13.33 -3.49
N THR A 82 -1.62 -14.24 -3.17
CA THR A 82 -0.22 -13.89 -2.97
C THR A 82 0.43 -13.35 -4.23
N ASP A 83 -0.11 -13.63 -5.42
CA ASP A 83 0.33 -13.00 -6.67
C ASP A 83 -0.01 -11.49 -6.71
N ASN A 84 -0.94 -11.05 -5.87
CA ASN A 84 -1.27 -9.63 -5.62
C ASN A 84 -0.63 -9.10 -4.33
N MET A 85 0.40 -9.78 -3.82
CA MET A 85 1.26 -9.29 -2.75
C MET A 85 2.54 -8.68 -3.34
N PHE A 86 2.79 -7.42 -3.01
CA PHE A 86 4.00 -6.72 -3.37
C PHE A 86 4.93 -6.70 -2.16
N GLU A 87 5.97 -7.54 -2.23
CA GLU A 87 6.91 -7.74 -1.14
C GLU A 87 7.89 -6.57 -0.97
N PHE A 88 8.32 -6.35 0.26
CA PHE A 88 9.50 -5.55 0.60
C PHE A 88 10.22 -6.20 1.79
N TRP A 89 11.30 -5.59 2.29
CA TRP A 89 12.20 -6.29 3.21
C TRP A 89 12.26 -5.72 4.64
N ASP A 90 12.80 -6.52 5.55
CA ASP A 90 13.00 -6.21 6.97
C ASP A 90 13.90 -4.98 7.20
N TRP A 91 14.92 -4.80 6.36
CA TRP A 91 15.82 -3.64 6.38
C TRP A 91 15.17 -2.34 5.87
N VAL A 92 14.00 -2.41 5.21
CA VAL A 92 13.24 -1.21 4.84
C VAL A 92 12.46 -0.71 6.06
N GLY A 93 12.95 0.37 6.67
CA GLY A 93 12.28 1.04 7.78
C GLY A 93 11.02 1.78 7.31
N GLY A 94 9.96 1.79 8.11
CA GLY A 94 8.65 2.34 7.71
C GLY A 94 8.70 3.80 7.23
N ARG A 95 9.46 4.67 7.93
CA ARG A 95 9.64 6.08 7.53
C ARG A 95 10.53 6.30 6.29
N TYR A 96 11.17 5.24 5.78
CA TYR A 96 11.99 5.24 4.57
C TYR A 96 11.43 4.30 3.50
N SER A 97 10.15 3.92 3.61
CA SER A 97 9.59 2.84 2.80
C SER A 97 8.95 3.27 1.49
N LEU A 98 8.75 4.57 1.24
CA LEU A 98 8.05 5.05 0.04
C LEU A 98 8.71 4.60 -1.28
N TRP A 99 10.01 4.32 -1.25
CA TRP A 99 10.80 3.86 -2.40
C TRP A 99 10.63 2.36 -2.70
N SER A 100 10.03 1.60 -1.78
CA SER A 100 9.76 0.17 -1.94
C SER A 100 8.39 -0.08 -2.57
N ALA A 101 7.91 -1.33 -2.49
CA ALA A 101 6.54 -1.68 -2.83
C ALA A 101 5.50 -0.70 -2.25
N ILE A 102 5.70 -0.17 -1.03
CA ILE A 102 4.80 0.82 -0.39
C ILE A 102 4.49 2.02 -1.29
N GLY A 103 5.40 2.40 -2.18
CA GLY A 103 5.23 3.44 -3.19
C GLY A 103 4.24 3.10 -4.31
N LEU A 104 3.64 1.91 -4.35
CA LEU A 104 2.73 1.49 -5.43
C LEU A 104 1.59 2.48 -5.69
N SER A 105 1.04 3.08 -4.63
CA SER A 105 0.00 4.12 -4.78
C SER A 105 0.49 5.35 -5.54
N ILE A 106 1.77 5.72 -5.39
CA ILE A 106 2.42 6.81 -6.13
C ILE A 106 2.56 6.39 -7.59
N ALA A 107 3.12 5.21 -7.86
CA ALA A 107 3.29 4.69 -9.21
C ALA A 107 1.95 4.61 -9.98
N LEU A 108 0.86 4.19 -9.33
CA LEU A 108 -0.47 4.16 -9.94
C LEU A 108 -1.01 5.56 -10.24
N ALA A 109 -0.67 6.56 -9.43
CA ALA A 109 -1.19 7.92 -9.57
C ALA A 109 -0.46 8.73 -10.63
N VAL A 110 0.87 8.61 -10.68
CA VAL A 110 1.71 9.40 -11.60
C VAL A 110 2.23 8.61 -12.79
N GLY A 111 2.04 7.29 -12.84
CA GLY A 111 2.62 6.42 -13.85
C GLY A 111 4.00 5.89 -13.44
N TYR A 112 4.35 4.72 -13.94
CA TYR A 112 5.59 4.02 -13.53
C TYR A 112 6.85 4.79 -13.93
N ASP A 113 6.90 5.37 -15.12
CA ASP A 113 8.06 6.15 -15.59
C ASP A 113 8.36 7.33 -14.67
N ASN A 114 7.33 8.07 -14.23
CA ASN A 114 7.49 9.16 -13.26
C ASN A 114 7.91 8.66 -11.86
N PHE A 115 7.51 7.45 -11.47
CA PHE A 115 7.98 6.83 -10.24
C PHE A 115 9.46 6.43 -10.34
N ILE A 116 9.92 5.96 -11.51
CA ILE A 116 11.33 5.69 -11.78
C ILE A 116 12.14 6.99 -11.71
N GLU A 117 11.68 8.08 -12.31
CA GLU A 117 12.37 9.38 -12.21
C GLU A 117 12.51 9.85 -10.74
N LEU A 118 11.51 9.59 -9.90
CA LEU A 118 11.59 9.85 -8.45
C LEU A 118 12.67 8.99 -7.77
N LEU A 119 12.78 7.70 -8.13
CA LEU A 119 13.80 6.80 -7.60
C LEU A 119 15.21 7.20 -8.08
N ASP A 120 15.35 7.59 -9.34
CA ASP A 120 16.62 8.02 -9.91
C ASP A 120 17.13 9.29 -9.23
N GLY A 121 16.26 10.27 -8.98
CA GLY A 121 16.63 11.47 -8.23
C GLY A 121 17.07 11.18 -6.79
N ALA A 122 16.44 10.20 -6.12
CA ALA A 122 16.90 9.75 -4.81
C ALA A 122 18.26 9.06 -4.89
N HIS A 123 18.48 8.20 -5.90
CA HIS A 123 19.75 7.52 -6.11
C HIS A 123 20.89 8.49 -6.45
N GLU A 124 20.64 9.53 -7.23
CA GLU A 124 21.62 10.60 -7.49
C GLU A 124 22.04 11.30 -6.18
N MET A 125 21.08 11.62 -5.32
CA MET A 125 21.37 12.22 -4.02
C MET A 125 22.10 11.26 -3.06
N ASP A 126 21.75 9.98 -3.07
CA ASP A 126 22.47 8.95 -2.31
C ASP A 126 23.94 8.87 -2.76
N ASN A 127 24.18 8.92 -4.08
CA ASN A 127 25.53 8.92 -4.64
C ASN A 127 26.31 10.19 -4.25
N HIS A 128 25.69 11.38 -4.33
CA HIS A 128 26.30 12.62 -3.84
C HIS A 128 26.65 12.52 -2.36
N PHE A 129 25.70 12.10 -1.53
CA PHE A 129 25.90 12.01 -0.08
C PHE A 129 27.04 11.05 0.30
N VAL A 130 27.19 9.92 -0.41
CA VAL A 130 28.23 8.93 -0.12
C VAL A 130 29.61 9.33 -0.67
N SER A 131 29.66 10.02 -1.80
CA SER A 131 30.92 10.26 -2.54
C SER A 131 31.50 11.67 -2.44
N THR A 132 30.71 12.65 -1.99
CA THR A 132 31.17 14.04 -1.86
C THR A 132 31.90 14.27 -0.54
N ASP A 133 33.07 14.93 -0.62
CA ASP A 133 33.87 15.34 0.53
C ASP A 133 33.02 16.14 1.54
N LEU A 134 33.22 15.90 2.84
CA LEU A 134 32.34 16.38 3.91
C LEU A 134 32.15 17.91 3.90
N GLU A 135 33.18 18.68 3.53
CA GLU A 135 33.11 20.14 3.44
C GLU A 135 32.22 20.68 2.30
N SER A 136 31.87 19.82 1.33
CA SER A 136 31.06 20.16 0.15
C SER A 136 29.80 19.30 0.03
N ASN A 137 29.52 18.47 1.04
CA ASN A 137 28.38 17.56 1.07
C ASN A 137 27.07 18.27 1.40
#